data_AF-A0A0Q6WNT0-F1
#
_entry.id   AF-A0A0Q6WNT0-F1
#
_cell.length_a   1.000
_cell.length_b   1.000
_cell.length_c   1.000
_cell.angle_alpha   90.00
_cell.angle_beta   90.00
_cell.angle_gamma   90.00
#
_symmetry.space_group_name_H-M   'P 1'
#
loop_
_entity.id
_entity.type
_entity.pdbx_description
1 polymer ?
#
loop_
_entity_poly.entity_id
_entity_poly.type
_entity_poly.pdbx_seq_one_letter_code
_entity_poly.pdbx_strand_id
1 'polypeptide(L)' 'MIPSPPAPPVDSDSDWVARVAARILLQDPRLDEREVRHIVSSLGKYPDWRALEPDAAAAKVFQPPESGSSP' A
#
# COMPACT_ATOMS: atom_id res chain seq x y z
N MET A 1 39.02 12.79 -3.64
CA MET A 1 37.86 12.03 -4.14
C MET A 1 37.00 11.74 -2.93
N ILE A 2 35.86 12.42 -2.77
CA ILE A 2 34.98 12.24 -1.60
C ILE A 2 33.98 11.15 -2.00
N PRO A 3 33.83 10.05 -1.24
CA PRO A 3 32.77 9.09 -1.52
C PRO A 3 31.43 9.78 -1.32
N SER A 4 30.54 9.72 -2.32
CA SER A 4 29.16 10.17 -2.16
C SER A 4 28.54 9.47 -0.95
N PRO A 5 27.81 10.20 -0.09
CA PRO A 5 27.12 9.57 1.03
C PRO A 5 26.12 8.53 0.51
N PRO A 6 25.89 7.43 1.24
CA PRO A 6 24.83 6.49 0.90
C PRO A 6 23.51 7.26 0.82
N ALA A 7 22.73 7.01 -0.24
CA ALA A 7 21.40 7.59 -0.38
C ALA A 7 20.63 7.43 0.94
N PRO A 8 19.87 8.45 1.39
CA PRO A 8 19.08 8.32 2.61
C PRO A 8 18.23 7.05 2.52
N PRO A 9 18.04 6.31 3.63
CA PRO A 9 17.16 5.16 3.62
C PRO A 9 15.82 5.66 3.08
N VAL A 10 15.46 5.20 1.89
CA VAL A 10 14.17 5.52 1.30
C VAL A 10 13.16 5.07 2.34
N ASP A 11 12.44 6.06 2.88
CA ASP A 11 11.51 5.90 3.97
C ASP A 11 10.59 4.73 3.60
N SER A 12 10.83 3.56 4.19
CA SER A 12 10.24 2.31 3.70
C SER A 12 8.72 2.37 3.80
N ASP A 13 8.21 3.26 4.66
CA ASP A 13 6.80 3.59 4.76
C ASP A 13 6.23 4.17 3.46
N SER A 14 6.91 5.18 2.90
CA SER A 14 6.50 5.84 1.67
C SER A 14 6.61 4.96 0.43
N ASP A 15 7.62 4.06 0.36
CA ASP A 15 7.77 3.12 -0.75
C ASP A 15 6.65 2.07 -0.79
N TRP A 16 6.31 1.47 0.37
CA TRP A 16 5.21 0.50 0.44
C TRP A 16 3.87 1.14 0.06
N VAL A 17 3.57 2.33 0.60
CA VAL A 17 2.31 3.04 0.29
C VAL A 17 2.20 3.36 -1.20
N ALA A 18 3.28 3.84 -1.82
CA ALA A 18 3.30 4.14 -3.24
C ALA A 18 3.07 2.87 -4.10
N ARG A 19 3.69 1.74 -3.74
CA ARG A 19 3.54 0.47 -4.46
C ARG A 19 2.12 -0.09 -4.37
N VAL A 20 1.54 -0.13 -3.17
CA VAL A 20 0.16 -0.60 -2.98
C VAL A 20 -0.81 0.31 -3.72
N ALA A 21 -0.68 1.64 -3.58
CA ALA A 21 -1.56 2.59 -4.25
C ALA A 21 -1.47 2.49 -5.79
N ALA A 22 -0.27 2.38 -6.34
CA ALA A 22 -0.08 2.19 -7.78
C ALA A 22 -0.74 0.90 -8.27
N ARG A 23 -0.70 -0.17 -7.46
CA ARG A 23 -1.33 -1.44 -7.82
C ARG A 23 -2.85 -1.36 -7.80
N ILE A 24 -3.41 -0.67 -6.80
CA ILE A 24 -4.85 -0.40 -6.70
C ILE A 24 -5.33 0.40 -7.91
N LEU A 25 -4.61 1.46 -8.28
CA LEU A 25 -4.97 2.31 -9.43
C LEU A 25 -4.78 1.59 -10.77
N LEU A 26 -3.86 0.61 -10.85
CA LEU A 26 -3.72 -0.22 -12.04
C LEU A 26 -4.93 -1.16 -12.22
N GLN A 27 -5.50 -1.65 -11.12
CA GLN A 27 -6.70 -2.49 -11.15
C GLN A 27 -7.97 -1.66 -11.40
N ASP A 28 -8.08 -0.51 -10.75
CA ASP A 28 -9.19 0.43 -10.95
C ASP A 28 -8.66 1.87 -11.13
N PRO A 29 -8.46 2.31 -12.39
CA PRO A 29 -7.95 3.65 -12.69
C PRO A 29 -9.00 4.75 -12.53
N ARG A 30 -10.25 4.41 -12.15
CA ARG A 30 -11.31 5.40 -11.86
C ARG A 30 -11.25 5.91 -10.42
N LEU A 31 -10.52 5.22 -9.56
CA LEU A 31 -10.29 5.64 -8.18
C LEU A 31 -9.41 6.90 -8.13
N ASP A 32 -9.67 7.75 -7.14
CA ASP A 32 -8.85 8.94 -6.91
C ASP A 32 -7.50 8.55 -6.27
N GLU A 33 -6.39 8.92 -6.91
CA GLU A 33 -5.05 8.58 -6.40
C GLU A 33 -4.83 9.10 -4.98
N ARG A 34 -5.27 10.32 -4.66
CA ARG A 34 -5.04 10.90 -3.33
C ARG A 34 -5.82 10.15 -2.27
N GLU A 35 -7.05 9.78 -2.57
CA GLU A 35 -7.89 8.98 -1.69
C GLU A 35 -7.28 7.58 -1.46
N VAL A 36 -6.86 6.90 -2.53
CA VAL A 36 -6.18 5.59 -2.45
C VAL A 36 -4.92 5.69 -1.59
N ARG A 37 -4.06 6.69 -1.81
CA ARG A 37 -2.84 6.88 -1.01
C ARG A 37 -3.16 7.17 0.45
N HIS A 38 -4.24 7.91 0.74
CA HIS A 38 -4.67 8.19 2.11
C HIS A 38 -5.16 6.93 2.83
N ILE A 39 -5.95 6.10 2.15
CA ILE A 39 -6.42 4.81 2.67
C ILE A 39 -5.22 3.90 2.93
N VAL A 40 -4.35 3.71 1.94
CA VAL A 40 -3.17 2.85 2.04
C VAL A 40 -2.20 3.34 3.12
N SER A 41 -1.98 4.66 3.26
CA SER A 41 -1.19 5.22 4.34
C SER A 41 -1.78 4.90 5.72
N SER A 42 -3.11 4.89 5.84
CA SER A 42 -3.78 4.46 7.06
C SER A 42 -3.63 2.96 7.31
N LEU A 43 -3.68 2.13 6.26
CA LEU A 43 -3.43 0.69 6.35
C LEU A 43 -1.99 0.37 6.78
N GLY A 44 -1.01 1.14 6.28
CA GLY A 44 0.39 0.98 6.65
C GLY A 44 0.69 1.17 8.15
N LYS A 45 -0.21 1.82 8.90
CA LYS A 45 -0.10 1.95 10.37
C LYS A 45 -0.38 0.65 11.11
N TYR A 46 -1.01 -0.32 10.47
CA TYR A 46 -1.34 -1.61 11.05
C TYR A 46 -0.25 -2.64 10.68
N PRO A 47 0.38 -3.30 11.69
CA PRO A 47 1.48 -4.22 11.43
C PRO A 47 1.05 -5.43 10.57
N ASP A 48 -0.19 -5.89 10.69
CA ASP A 48 -0.74 -6.98 9.86
C ASP A 48 -0.76 -6.63 8.37
N TRP A 49 -1.05 -5.38 8.02
CA TRP A 49 -1.02 -4.91 6.64
C TRP A 49 0.40 -4.67 6.17
N ARG A 50 1.25 -4.14 7.06
CA ARG A 50 2.68 -3.92 6.80
C ARG A 50 3.46 -5.21 6.55
N ALA A 51 3.03 -6.31 7.16
CA ALA A 51 3.58 -7.64 6.96
C ALA A 51 3.20 -8.25 5.60
N LEU A 52 2.21 -7.68 4.90
CA LEU A 52 1.82 -8.12 3.56
C LEU A 52 2.71 -7.46 2.50
N GLU A 53 3.04 -8.25 1.48
CA GLU A 53 3.61 -7.72 0.25
C GLU A 53 2.65 -6.70 -0.38
N PRO A 54 3.15 -5.64 -1.04
CA PRO A 54 2.32 -4.58 -1.60
C PRO A 54 1.22 -5.08 -2.54
N ASP A 55 1.54 -6.11 -3.33
CA ASP A 55 0.60 -6.75 -4.26
C ASP A 55 -0.52 -7.49 -3.50
N ALA A 56 -0.16 -8.21 -2.44
CA ALA A 56 -1.11 -8.92 -1.59
C ALA A 56 -2.00 -7.95 -0.79
N ALA A 57 -1.43 -6.85 -0.30
CA ALA A 57 -2.19 -5.80 0.36
C ALA A 57 -3.19 -5.14 -0.60
N ALA A 58 -2.76 -4.78 -1.82
CA ALA A 58 -3.65 -4.23 -2.83
C ALA A 58 -4.81 -5.19 -3.16
N ALA A 59 -4.52 -6.48 -3.37
CA ALA A 59 -5.55 -7.49 -3.59
C ALA A 59 -6.52 -7.61 -2.42
N LYS A 60 -6.01 -7.59 -1.18
CA LYS A 60 -6.81 -7.65 0.05
C LYS A 60 -7.74 -6.45 0.23
N VAL A 61 -7.34 -5.25 -0.19
CA VAL A 61 -8.20 -4.03 -0.14
C VAL A 61 -9.46 -4.20 -0.98
N PHE A 62 -9.39 -4.92 -2.11
CA PHE A 62 -10.54 -5.18 -2.97
C PHE A 62 -11.37 -6.38 -2.55
N GLN A 63 -10.87 -7.23 -1.64
CA GLN A 63 -11.69 -8.30 -1.12
C GLN A 63 -12.78 -7.67 -0.24
N PRO A 64 -14.07 -7.95 -0.51
CA PRO A 64 -15.12 -7.53 0.40
C PRO A 64 -14.77 -8.09 1.80
N PRO A 65 -15.04 -7.34 2.89
CA PRO A 65 -14.98 -7.93 4.22
C PRO A 65 -15.91 -9.12 4.13
N GLU A 66 -15.32 -10.31 4.22
CA GLU A 66 -15.92 -11.61 3.99
C GLU A 66 -17.38 -11.49 4.37
N SER A 67 -18.26 -11.38 3.35
CA SER A 67 -19.70 -11.25 3.58
C SER A 67 -20.02 -12.36 4.53
N GLY A 68 -20.27 -11.99 5.79
CA GLY A 68 -20.42 -12.95 6.86
C GLY A 68 -21.40 -13.97 6.33
N SER A 69 -20.92 -15.19 6.11
CA SER A 69 -21.82 -16.31 5.89
C SER A 69 -22.57 -16.43 7.20
N SER A 70 -23.69 -15.69 7.32
CA SER A 70 -24.88 -16.23 7.95
C SER A 70 -25.27 -17.40 7.08
N PRO A 71 -25.06 -18.61 7.59
CA PRO A 71 -26.15 -19.32 8.24
C PRO A 71 -25.83 -19.86 9.65
#